data_AF-A0ABD7RNA1-F1
#
_entry.id   AF-A0ABD7RNA1-F1
#
_cell.length_a   1.000
_cell.length_b   1.000
_cell.length_c   1.000
_cell.angle_alpha   90.00
_cell.angle_beta   90.00
_cell.angle_gamma   90.00
#
_symmetry.space_group_name_H-M   'P 1'
#
loop_
_entity.id
_entity.type
_entity.pdbx_description
1 polymer ?
#
loop_
_entity_poly.entity_id
_entity_poly.type
_entity_poly.pdbx_seq_one_letter_code
_entity_poly.pdbx_strand_id
1 'polypeptide(L)'
;MNTLDTSTLTSPHAYAAAILAEPTLDGRQWLIGRCPPDWRALVEDHVKSAFPKVAAYRRHRAGREEQAREKPPAAQRRDAPPKPRHVSRSAPEVGNAAIAKLRAAVGKGAA
;
A
#
# COMPACT_ATOMS: atom_id res chain seq x y z
N MET A 1 4.34 33.40 0.09
CA MET A 1 4.59 33.06 -1.31
C MET A 1 5.92 32.33 -1.35
N ASN A 2 5.94 31.01 -1.59
CA ASN A 2 7.20 30.29 -1.76
C ASN A 2 7.77 30.70 -3.11
N THR A 3 8.69 31.66 -3.12
CA THR A 3 9.41 32.08 -4.31
C THR A 3 10.41 31.00 -4.66
N LEU A 4 10.02 30.07 -5.54
CA LEU A 4 10.97 29.15 -6.17
C LEU A 4 12.02 30.01 -6.89
N ASP A 5 13.30 29.81 -6.53
CA ASP A 5 14.39 30.47 -7.22
C ASP A 5 14.55 29.82 -8.60
N THR A 6 14.18 30.55 -9.65
CA THR A 6 14.28 30.11 -11.04
C THR A 6 15.71 29.78 -11.46
N SER A 7 16.71 30.31 -10.75
CA SER A 7 18.13 30.05 -10.99
C SER A 7 18.53 28.59 -10.71
N THR A 8 17.71 27.88 -9.92
CA THR A 8 17.92 26.44 -9.62
C THR A 8 17.33 25.52 -10.70
N LEU A 9 16.54 26.06 -11.64
CA LEU A 9 15.89 25.30 -12.70
C LEU A 9 16.81 25.19 -13.91
N THR A 10 17.69 24.20 -13.87
CA THR A 10 18.76 24.01 -14.86
C THR A 10 18.34 23.30 -16.15
N SER A 11 17.07 22.85 -16.26
CA SER A 11 16.58 22.15 -17.45
C SER A 11 15.11 22.47 -17.75
N PRO A 12 14.67 22.32 -19.01
CA PRO A 12 13.25 22.46 -19.39
C PRO A 12 12.35 21.49 -18.60
N HIS A 13 12.83 20.28 -18.31
CA HIS A 13 12.08 19.30 -17.53
C HIS A 13 11.89 19.74 -16.07
N ALA A 14 12.94 20.28 -15.43
CA ALA A 14 12.84 20.84 -14.08
C ALA A 14 11.85 22.01 -14.04
N TYR A 15 11.84 22.85 -15.08
CA TYR A 15 10.91 23.96 -15.22
C TYR A 15 9.45 23.49 -15.34
N ALA A 16 9.19 22.50 -16.20
CA ALA A 16 7.87 21.88 -16.33
C ALA A 16 7.40 21.23 -15.02
N ALA A 17 8.30 20.55 -14.29
CA ALA A 17 8.01 19.97 -12.99
C ALA A 17 7.65 21.04 -11.96
N ALA A 18 8.36 22.17 -11.93
CA ALA A 18 8.05 23.31 -11.06
C ALA A 18 6.66 23.90 -11.37
N ILE A 19 6.34 24.10 -12.67
CA ILE A 19 5.02 24.58 -13.10
C ILE A 19 3.91 23.60 -12.68
N LEU A 20 4.13 22.28 -12.84
CA LEU A 20 3.13 21.28 -12.45
C LEU A 20 2.97 21.19 -10.93
N ALA A 21 4.04 21.40 -10.15
CA ALA A 21 4.00 21.40 -8.70
C ALA A 21 3.26 22.60 -8.11
N GLU A 22 3.31 23.75 -8.79
CA GLU A 22 2.70 24.99 -8.32
C GLU A 22 1.17 24.89 -8.21
N PRO A 23 0.58 25.11 -7.02
CA PRO A 23 -0.86 25.00 -6.81
C PRO A 23 -1.63 26.17 -7.44
N THR A 24 -1.08 27.38 -7.39
CA THR A 24 -1.79 28.60 -7.83
C THR A 24 -1.70 28.80 -9.33
N LEU A 25 -2.68 29.51 -9.90
CA LEU A 25 -2.64 29.91 -11.31
C LEU A 25 -1.63 31.05 -11.53
N ASP A 26 -1.60 32.01 -10.62
CA ASP A 26 -0.68 33.15 -10.67
C ASP A 26 0.78 32.71 -10.61
N GLY A 27 1.12 31.76 -9.72
CA GLY A 27 2.48 31.21 -9.64
C GLY A 27 2.90 30.48 -10.91
N ARG A 28 1.98 29.77 -11.56
CA ARG A 28 2.24 29.11 -12.85
C ARG A 28 2.48 30.11 -13.97
N GLN A 29 1.67 31.17 -14.04
CA GLN A 29 1.87 32.25 -15.01
C GLN A 29 3.20 32.98 -14.78
N TRP A 30 3.55 33.23 -13.51
CA TRP A 30 4.83 33.84 -13.15
C TRP A 30 6.01 32.98 -13.61
N LEU A 31 5.96 31.67 -13.42
CA LEU A 31 6.97 30.74 -13.94
C LEU A 31 7.02 30.77 -15.48
N ILE A 32 5.89 30.68 -16.19
CA ILE A 32 5.88 30.74 -17.66
C ILE A 32 6.47 32.07 -18.18
N GLY A 33 6.23 33.19 -17.49
CA GLY A 33 6.79 34.49 -17.80
C GLY A 33 8.30 34.59 -17.60
N ARG A 34 8.86 33.81 -16.65
CA ARG A 34 10.30 33.73 -16.35
C ARG A 34 11.04 32.64 -17.11
N CYS A 35 10.32 31.78 -17.84
CA CYS A 35 10.92 30.72 -18.63
C CYS A 35 11.74 31.30 -19.79
N PRO A 36 13.00 30.85 -20.00
CA PRO A 36 13.78 31.22 -21.18
C PRO A 36 13.00 30.94 -22.48
N PRO A 37 13.04 31.85 -23.47
CA PRO A 37 12.24 31.72 -24.69
C PRO A 37 12.57 30.43 -25.46
N ASP A 38 13.84 30.02 -25.47
CA ASP A 38 14.31 28.82 -26.17
C ASP A 38 13.73 27.53 -25.60
N TRP A 39 13.30 27.55 -24.32
CA TRP A 39 12.78 26.38 -23.63
C TRP A 39 11.25 26.33 -23.60
N ARG A 40 10.58 27.45 -23.86
CA ARG A 40 9.13 27.58 -23.67
C ARG A 40 8.35 26.50 -24.42
N ALA A 41 8.68 26.23 -25.68
CA ALA A 41 8.00 25.19 -26.47
C ALA A 41 8.14 23.79 -25.85
N LEU A 42 9.33 23.42 -25.39
CA LEU A 42 9.58 22.12 -24.74
C LEU A 42 8.89 22.01 -23.38
N VAL A 43 8.91 23.10 -22.61
CA VAL A 43 8.23 23.16 -21.31
C VAL A 43 6.73 23.01 -21.47
N GLU A 44 6.12 23.70 -22.44
CA GLU A 44 4.69 23.59 -22.74
C GLU A 44 4.29 22.17 -23.12
N ASP A 45 5.07 21.49 -23.96
CA ASP A 45 4.80 20.11 -24.35
C ASP A 45 4.93 19.13 -23.16
N HIS A 46 5.97 19.29 -22.33
CA HIS A 46 6.11 18.52 -21.09
C HIS A 46 4.96 18.75 -20.12
N VAL A 47 4.52 19.99 -19.92
CA VAL A 47 3.39 20.32 -19.05
C VAL A 47 2.11 19.69 -19.62
N LYS A 48 1.85 19.85 -20.92
CA LYS A 48 0.66 19.31 -21.59
C LYS A 48 0.59 17.79 -21.51
N SER A 49 1.71 17.11 -21.74
CA SER A 49 1.78 15.64 -21.71
C SER A 49 1.67 15.06 -20.29
N ALA A 50 2.21 15.74 -19.28
CA ALA A 50 2.22 15.28 -17.89
C ALA A 50 1.01 15.72 -17.06
N PHE A 51 0.33 16.82 -17.43
CA PHE A 51 -0.81 17.35 -16.67
C PHE A 51 -1.92 16.32 -16.40
N PRO A 52 -2.37 15.49 -17.37
CA PRO A 52 -3.38 14.47 -17.11
C PRO A 52 -2.95 13.46 -16.05
N LYS A 53 -1.67 13.06 -16.05
CA LYS A 53 -1.10 12.11 -15.08
C LYS A 53 -1.07 12.71 -13.67
N VAL A 54 -0.62 13.96 -13.56
CA VAL A 54 -0.59 14.68 -12.27
C VAL A 54 -2.00 14.93 -11.75
N ALA A 55 -2.95 15.31 -12.62
CA ALA A 55 -4.35 15.49 -12.25
C ALA A 55 -5.00 14.20 -11.75
N ALA A 56 -4.78 13.08 -12.45
CA ALA A 56 -5.25 11.76 -12.02
C ALA A 56 -4.67 11.36 -10.65
N TYR A 57 -3.36 11.57 -10.46
CA TYR A 57 -2.69 11.31 -9.18
C TYR A 57 -3.27 12.16 -8.03
N ARG A 58 -3.51 13.46 -8.27
CA ARG A 58 -4.12 14.36 -7.28
C ARG A 58 -5.54 13.91 -6.90
N ARG A 59 -6.37 13.54 -7.89
CA ARG A 59 -7.71 12.99 -7.64
C ARG A 59 -7.67 11.71 -6.81
N HIS A 60 -6.79 10.78 -7.17
CA HIS A 60 -6.62 9.53 -6.42
C HIS A 60 -6.15 9.79 -4.97
N ARG A 61 -5.23 10.74 -4.78
CA ARG A 61 -4.77 11.13 -3.43
C ARG A 61 -5.91 11.72 -2.60
N ALA A 62 -6.67 12.66 -3.16
CA ALA A 62 -7.82 13.27 -2.50
C ALA A 62 -8.87 12.20 -2.12
N GLY A 63 -9.18 11.29 -3.04
CA GLY A 63 -10.11 10.19 -2.77
C GLY A 63 -9.64 9.23 -1.66
N ARG A 64 -8.32 9.00 -1.51
CA ARG A 64 -7.80 8.23 -0.36
C ARG A 64 -7.92 8.97 0.96
N GLU A 65 -7.69 10.28 0.97
CA GLU A 65 -7.89 11.11 2.17
C GLU A 65 -9.37 11.14 2.59
N GLU A 66 -10.30 11.14 1.63
CA GLU A 66 -11.74 10.99 1.86
C GLU A 66 -12.09 9.59 2.40
N GLN A 67 -11.62 8.53 1.74
CA GLN A 67 -11.83 7.14 2.19
C GLN A 67 -11.24 6.86 3.59
N ALA A 68 -10.13 7.51 3.95
CA ALA A 68 -9.55 7.39 5.28
C ALA A 68 -10.40 8.06 6.37
N ARG A 69 -11.25 9.04 6.01
CA ARG A 69 -12.23 9.63 6.92
C ARG A 69 -13.47 8.74 7.06
N GLU A 70 -13.78 7.94 6.05
CA GLU A 70 -14.87 6.98 6.11
C GLU A 70 -14.50 5.82 7.03
N LYS A 71 -15.42 5.45 7.93
CA LYS A 71 -15.21 4.32 8.84
C LYS A 71 -15.08 3.06 7.99
N PRO A 72 -13.99 2.27 8.12
CA PRO A 72 -13.84 1.05 7.34
C PRO A 72 -15.05 0.13 7.57
N PRO A 73 -15.53 -0.56 6.52
CA PRO A 73 -16.67 -1.45 6.65
C PRO A 73 -16.38 -2.49 7.73
N ALA A 74 -17.38 -2.79 8.56
CA ALA A 74 -17.23 -3.75 9.64
C ALA A 74 -16.73 -5.09 9.07
N ALA A 75 -15.64 -5.61 9.64
CA ALA A 75 -15.06 -6.87 9.21
C ALA A 75 -16.14 -7.98 9.23
N GLN A 76 -16.20 -8.77 8.15
CA GLN A 76 -17.11 -9.91 8.09
C GLN A 76 -16.75 -10.89 9.22
N ARG A 77 -17.65 -11.04 10.19
CA ARG A 77 -17.51 -12.08 11.21
C ARG A 77 -17.69 -13.43 10.53
N ARG A 78 -16.66 -14.27 10.59
CA ARG A 78 -16.80 -15.68 10.20
C ARG A 78 -17.64 -16.37 11.27
N ASP A 79 -18.88 -16.70 10.94
CA ASP A 79 -19.70 -17.65 11.71
C ASP A 79 -19.20 -19.07 11.44
N ALA A 80 -17.97 -19.37 11.87
CA ALA A 80 -17.46 -20.73 11.84
C ALA A 80 -17.85 -21.41 13.17
N PRO A 81 -18.80 -22.37 13.16
CA PRO A 81 -19.08 -23.14 14.36
C PRO A 81 -17.81 -23.93 14.74
N PRO A 82 -17.44 -23.99 16.03
CA PRO A 82 -16.32 -24.81 16.46
C PRO A 82 -16.62 -26.26 16.09
N LYS A 83 -15.85 -26.84 15.15
CA LYS A 83 -15.94 -28.26 14.82
C LYS A 83 -15.17 -29.04 15.88
N PRO A 84 -15.85 -29.82 16.75
CA PRO A 84 -15.15 -30.70 17.67
C PRO A 84 -14.36 -31.72 16.85
N ARG A 85 -13.05 -31.80 17.05
CA ARG A 85 -12.23 -32.86 16.45
C ARG A 85 -12.44 -34.13 17.27
N HIS A 86 -13.00 -35.18 16.66
CA HIS A 86 -12.96 -36.52 17.23
C HIS A 86 -11.52 -37.05 17.18
N VAL A 87 -10.81 -36.96 18.32
CA VAL A 87 -9.45 -37.50 18.45
C VAL A 87 -9.54 -38.95 18.94
N SER A 88 -9.56 -39.90 18.01
CA SER A 88 -9.64 -41.34 18.31
C SER A 88 -8.43 -41.88 19.09
N ARG A 89 -7.28 -41.18 19.01
CA ARG A 89 -6.05 -41.53 19.73
C ARG A 89 -6.15 -41.33 21.25
N SER A 90 -7.11 -40.53 21.72
CA SER A 90 -7.31 -40.24 23.15
C SER A 90 -8.34 -41.15 23.80
N ALA A 91 -8.90 -42.11 23.05
CA ALA A 91 -9.93 -43.00 23.55
C ALA A 91 -9.32 -43.96 24.60
N PRO A 92 -10.01 -44.22 25.73
CA PRO A 92 -9.49 -45.05 26.82
C PRO A 92 -9.12 -46.47 26.35
N GLU A 93 -9.80 -46.99 25.32
CA GLU A 93 -9.52 -48.29 24.72
C GLU A 93 -8.13 -48.34 24.09
N VAL A 94 -7.69 -47.26 23.44
CA VAL A 94 -6.36 -47.15 22.82
C VAL A 94 -5.27 -47.08 23.90
N GLY A 95 -5.51 -46.32 24.97
CA GLY A 95 -4.59 -46.23 26.12
C GLY A 95 -4.41 -47.58 26.82
N ASN A 96 -5.52 -48.28 27.09
CA ASN A 96 -5.50 -49.58 27.74
C ASN A 96 -4.75 -50.64 26.90
N ALA A 97 -4.93 -50.63 25.58
CA ALA A 97 -4.19 -51.52 24.68
C ALA A 97 -2.68 -51.25 24.69
N ALA A 98 -2.26 -49.98 24.76
CA ALA A 98 -0.85 -49.61 24.86
C ALA A 98 -0.23 -50.05 26.20
N ILE A 99 -0.95 -49.84 27.32
CA ILE A 99 -0.51 -50.27 28.65
C ILE A 99 -0.39 -51.81 28.71
N ALA A 100 -1.34 -52.54 28.13
CA ALA A 100 -1.29 -54.01 28.08
C ALA A 100 -0.05 -54.50 27.29
N LYS A 101 0.25 -53.88 26.15
CA LYS A 101 1.47 -54.16 25.38
C LYS A 101 2.74 -53.87 26.18
N LEU A 102 2.79 -52.76 26.90
CA LEU A 102 3.93 -52.39 27.74
C LEU A 102 4.15 -53.43 28.86
N ARG A 103 3.08 -53.85 29.55
CA ARG A 103 3.14 -54.89 30.59
C ARG A 103 3.68 -56.21 30.03
N ALA A 104 3.22 -56.63 28.85
CA ALA A 104 3.68 -57.85 28.20
C ALA A 104 5.16 -57.79 27.78
N ALA A 105 5.66 -56.62 27.38
CA ALA A 105 7.05 -56.42 27.02
C ALA A 105 7.98 -56.43 28.25
N VAL A 106 7.57 -55.78 29.34
CA VAL A 106 8.35 -55.71 30.59
C VAL A 106 8.36 -57.06 31.32
N GLY A 107 7.23 -57.79 31.34
CA GLY A 107 7.13 -59.11 31.98
C GLY A 107 7.96 -60.21 31.31
N LYS A 108 8.46 -59.99 30.09
CA LYS A 108 9.37 -60.91 29.38
C LYS A 108 10.86 -60.64 29.63
N GLY A 109 11.21 -59.59 30.37
CA GLY A 109 12.59 -59.16 30.62
C GLY A 109 13.15 -59.46 32.02
N ALA A 110 12.41 -60.16 32.87
CA ALA A 110 12.89 -60.60 34.18
C ALA A 110 12.99 -62.14 34.19
N ALA A 111 14.14 -62.65 33.75
CA ALA A 111 14.62 -64.00 33.95
C ALA A 111 16.06 -63.91 34.48
#